data_AF-A0A935DC67-F1
#
_entry.id   AF-A0A935DC67-F1
#
_cell.length_a   1.000
_cell.length_b   1.000
_cell.length_c   1.000
_cell.angle_alpha   90.00
_cell.angle_beta   90.00
_cell.angle_gamma   90.00
#
_symmetry.space_group_name_H-M   'P 1'
#
loop_
_entity.id
_entity.type
_entity.pdbx_description
1 polymer ?
#
loop_
_entity_poly.entity_id
_entity_poly.type
_entity_poly.pdbx_seq_one_letter_code
_entity_poly.pdbx_strand_id
1 'polypeptide(L)'
;MEERSIRVELAGRAYPLTIDRSEEENVRKAVDEINESIARLKAGYPMTDKQDLLAMASLEVTVRALNNTAARTDTDAENALVAIEKMLSGLSE
;
A
#
# COMPACT_ATOMS: atom_id res chain seq x y z
N MET A 1 2.61 19.17 -15.07
CA MET A 1 3.00 17.81 -14.63
C MET A 1 4.46 17.69 -14.96
N GLU A 2 5.31 17.74 -13.93
CA GLU A 2 6.76 17.60 -14.08
C GLU A 2 7.10 16.13 -13.85
N GLU A 3 7.28 15.40 -14.94
CA GLU A 3 7.73 14.02 -14.92
C GLU A 3 9.22 13.97 -14.59
N ARG A 4 9.59 13.18 -13.58
CA ARG A 4 10.98 12.92 -13.21
C ARG A 4 11.31 11.46 -13.42
N SER A 5 12.49 11.22 -13.97
CA SER A 5 13.04 9.88 -14.09
C SER A 5 13.81 9.54 -12.81
N ILE A 6 13.35 8.51 -12.10
CA ILE A 6 13.94 8.02 -10.86
C ILE A 6 14.44 6.59 -11.04
N ARG A 7 15.38 6.18 -10.19
CA ARG A 7 15.89 4.81 -10.16
C ARG A 7 15.46 4.17 -8.84
N VAL A 8 14.64 3.13 -8.94
CA VAL A 8 14.17 2.34 -7.80
C VAL A 8 14.90 1.01 -7.72
N GLU A 9 15.15 0.51 -6.52
CA GLU A 9 15.77 -0.79 -6.30
C GLU A 9 14.74 -1.75 -5.71
N LEU A 10 14.39 -2.80 -6.46
CA LEU A 10 13.39 -3.79 -6.06
C LEU A 10 14.00 -5.19 -6.14
N ALA A 11 13.95 -5.94 -5.03
CA ALA A 11 14.48 -7.29 -4.92
C ALA A 11 15.97 -7.43 -5.35
N GLY A 12 16.77 -6.38 -5.10
CA GLY A 12 18.18 -6.31 -5.51
C GLY A 12 18.40 -6.05 -7.00
N ARG A 13 17.39 -5.55 -7.72
CA ARG A 13 17.50 -5.12 -9.12
C ARG A 13 17.06 -3.67 -9.24
N ALA A 14 17.85 -2.86 -9.94
CA ALA A 14 17.53 -1.46 -10.16
C ALA A 14 16.70 -1.30 -11.43
N TYR A 15 15.55 -0.64 -11.31
CA TYR A 15 14.63 -0.33 -12.41
C TYR A 15 14.53 1.20 -12.57
N PRO A 16 14.78 1.74 -13.78
CA PRO A 16 14.47 3.13 -14.08
C PRO A 16 12.95 3.28 -14.29
N LEU A 17 12.33 4.23 -13.59
CA LEU A 17 10.92 4.59 -13.73
C LEU A 17 10.79 6.08 -14.02
N THR A 18 9.85 6.46 -14.86
CA THR A 18 9.46 7.86 -15.06
C THR A 18 8.09 8.06 -14.43
N ILE A 19 7.99 8.97 -13.47
CA ILE A 19 6.78 9.23 -12.68
C ILE A 19 6.62 10.73 -12.42
N ASP A 20 5.42 11.17 -12.05
CA ASP A 20 5.21 12.55 -11.63
C ASP A 20 5.84 12.78 -10.25
N ARG A 21 6.36 14.00 -10.03
CA ARG A 21 6.97 14.39 -8.75
C ARG A 21 6.05 14.16 -7.54
N SER A 22 4.74 14.26 -7.76
CA SER A 22 3.73 14.05 -6.71
C SER A 22 3.63 12.59 -6.26
N GLU A 23 4.05 11.65 -7.09
CA GLU A 23 3.98 10.20 -6.82
C GLU A 23 5.32 9.62 -6.35
N GLU A 24 6.43 10.36 -6.50
CA GLU A 24 7.78 9.90 -6.16
C GLU A 24 7.89 9.35 -4.74
N GLU A 25 7.36 10.06 -3.77
CA GLU A 25 7.40 9.64 -2.37
C GLU A 25 6.62 8.34 -2.15
N ASN A 26 5.44 8.20 -2.76
CA ASN A 26 4.59 7.02 -2.63
C ASN A 26 5.23 5.80 -3.30
N VAL A 27 5.81 5.98 -4.48
CA VAL A 27 6.53 4.91 -5.20
C VAL A 27 7.72 4.43 -4.38
N ARG A 28 8.49 5.34 -3.78
CA ARG A 28 9.65 4.98 -2.95
C ARG A 28 9.23 4.19 -1.70
N LYS A 29 8.17 4.64 -1.01
CA LYS A 29 7.60 3.91 0.14
C LYS A 29 7.09 2.52 -0.25
N ALA A 30 6.43 2.40 -1.39
CA ALA A 30 5.93 1.10 -1.87
C ALA A 30 7.09 0.13 -2.16
N VAL A 31 8.17 0.61 -2.77
CA VAL A 31 9.37 -0.18 -3.03
C VAL A 31 10.02 -0.68 -1.74
N ASP A 32 10.11 0.19 -0.73
CA ASP A 32 10.66 -0.17 0.58
C ASP A 32 9.80 -1.23 1.28
N GLU A 33 8.47 -1.07 1.31
CA GLU A 33 7.56 -2.08 1.89
C GLU A 33 7.67 -3.44 1.20
N ILE A 34 7.73 -3.47 -0.14
CA ILE A 34 7.88 -4.72 -0.88
C ILE A 34 9.22 -5.38 -0.55
N ASN A 35 10.32 -4.61 -0.52
CA ASN A 35 11.64 -5.14 -0.16
C ASN A 35 11.67 -5.73 1.26
N GLU A 36 11.01 -5.08 2.23
CA GLU A 36 10.85 -5.62 3.57
C GLU A 36 10.06 -6.93 3.59
N SER A 37 8.93 -7.01 2.87
CA SER A 37 8.15 -8.26 2.76
C SER A 37 8.98 -9.38 2.15
N ILE A 38 9.74 -9.09 1.08
CA ILE A 38 10.65 -10.06 0.48
C ILE A 38 11.71 -10.53 1.49
N ALA A 39 12.28 -9.63 2.28
CA ALA A 39 13.28 -9.98 3.30
C ALA A 39 12.69 -10.91 4.37
N ARG A 40 11.47 -10.64 4.84
CA ARG A 40 10.75 -11.51 5.79
C ARG A 40 10.47 -12.89 5.21
N LEU A 41 9.94 -12.95 3.99
CA LEU A 41 9.62 -14.22 3.32
C LEU A 41 10.88 -15.03 3.02
N LYS A 42 11.97 -14.38 2.62
CA LYS A 42 13.27 -15.03 2.39
C LYS A 42 13.83 -15.66 3.67
N ALA A 43 13.58 -15.07 4.84
CA ALA A 43 13.99 -15.65 6.12
C ALA A 43 13.19 -16.92 6.49
N GLY A 44 11.90 -16.97 6.14
CA GLY A 44 11.04 -18.14 6.37
C GLY A 44 11.15 -19.23 5.30
N TYR A 45 11.50 -18.85 4.06
CA TYR A 45 11.50 -19.73 2.88
C TYR A 45 12.80 -19.54 2.06
N PRO A 46 13.95 -19.99 2.57
CA PRO A 46 15.25 -19.75 1.94
C PRO A 46 15.47 -20.51 0.62
N MET A 47 14.63 -21.50 0.30
CA MET A 47 14.78 -22.39 -0.85
C MET A 47 13.85 -22.04 -2.03
N THR A 48 13.10 -20.93 -1.92
CA THR A 48 12.15 -20.47 -2.94
C THR A 48 12.82 -19.52 -3.93
N ASP A 49 12.45 -19.63 -5.21
CA ASP A 49 12.97 -18.78 -6.28
C ASP A 49 12.70 -17.28 -6.02
N LYS A 50 13.62 -16.42 -6.46
CA LYS A 50 13.49 -14.96 -6.25
C LYS A 50 12.22 -14.37 -6.88
N GLN A 51 11.77 -14.97 -7.98
CA GLN A 51 10.54 -14.56 -8.67
C GLN A 51 9.30 -14.94 -7.87
N ASP A 52 9.28 -16.14 -7.30
CA ASP A 52 8.17 -16.61 -6.45
C ASP A 52 8.11 -15.84 -5.14
N LEU A 53 9.26 -15.54 -4.53
CA LEU A 53 9.33 -14.66 -3.35
C LEU A 53 8.79 -13.26 -3.64
N LEU A 54 9.09 -12.70 -4.82
CA LEU A 54 8.53 -11.41 -5.24
C LEU A 54 7.02 -11.49 -5.47
N ALA A 55 6.52 -12.57 -6.07
CA ALA A 55 5.09 -12.78 -6.28
C ALA A 55 4.35 -12.91 -4.94
N MET A 56 4.90 -13.66 -3.99
CA MET A 56 4.35 -13.80 -2.64
C MET A 56 4.35 -12.48 -1.87
N ALA A 57 5.45 -11.72 -1.93
CA ALA A 57 5.54 -10.40 -1.31
C ALA A 57 4.51 -9.42 -1.91
N SER A 58 4.36 -9.43 -3.24
CA SER A 58 3.39 -8.56 -3.93
C SER A 58 1.95 -8.90 -3.52
N LEU A 59 1.65 -10.20 -3.39
CA LEU A 59 0.35 -10.67 -2.91
C LEU A 59 0.10 -10.24 -1.45
N GLU A 60 1.06 -10.43 -0.55
CA GLU A 60 0.96 -10.03 0.86
C GLU A 60 0.70 -8.53 1.01
N VAL A 61 1.49 -7.69 0.32
CA VAL A 61 1.34 -6.23 0.33
C VAL A 61 -0.02 -5.80 -0.21
N THR A 62 -0.48 -6.42 -1.31
CA THR A 62 -1.79 -6.13 -1.90
C THR A 62 -2.93 -6.52 -0.96
N VAL A 63 -2.87 -7.70 -0.34
CA VAL A 63 -3.87 -8.15 0.65
C VAL A 63 -3.90 -7.21 1.85
N ARG A 64 -2.74 -6.78 2.35
CA ARG A 64 -2.64 -5.80 3.45
C ARG A 64 -3.26 -4.45 3.05
N ALA A 65 -2.97 -3.96 1.85
CA ALA A 65 -3.53 -2.71 1.34
C ALA A 65 -5.06 -2.79 1.19
N LEU A 66 -5.59 -3.90 0.66
CA LEU A 66 -7.02 -4.13 0.53
C LEU A 66 -7.71 -4.24 1.90
N ASN A 67 -7.14 -4.96 2.86
CA ASN A 67 -7.69 -5.07 4.21
C ASN A 67 -7.68 -3.73 4.96
N ASN A 68 -6.64 -2.92 4.79
CA ASN A 68 -6.58 -1.58 5.38
C ASN A 68 -7.60 -0.63 4.73
N THR A 69 -7.84 -0.79 3.42
CA THR A 69 -8.90 -0.03 2.72
C THR A 69 -10.27 -0.46 3.21
N ALA A 70 -10.53 -1.77 3.35
CA ALA A 70 -11.78 -2.30 3.88
C ALA A 70 -12.07 -1.77 5.30
N ALA A 71 -11.07 -1.77 6.18
CA ALA A 71 -11.17 -1.21 7.53
C ALA A 71 -11.47 0.31 7.52
N ARG A 72 -10.85 1.08 6.61
CA ARG A 72 -11.15 2.51 6.45
C ARG A 72 -12.58 2.75 5.96
N THR A 73 -13.07 1.99 4.98
CA THR A 73 -14.47 2.12 4.51
C THR A 73 -15.48 1.87 5.62
N ASP A 74 -15.21 0.91 6.51
CA ASP A 74 -16.12 0.60 7.63
C ASP A 74 -16.15 1.75 8.65
N THR A 75 -14.98 2.26 9.04
CA THR A 75 -14.88 3.38 9.97
C THR A 75 -15.40 4.70 9.39
N ASP A 76 -15.19 4.98 8.11
CA ASP A 76 -15.72 6.16 7.43
C ASP A 76 -17.24 6.07 7.24
N ALA A 77 -17.79 4.87 6.98
CA ALA A 77 -19.22 4.63 6.92
C ALA A 77 -19.89 4.75 8.30
N GLU A 78 -19.28 4.22 9.36
CA GLU A 78 -19.74 4.40 10.75
C GLU A 78 -19.72 5.88 11.17
N ASN A 79 -18.64 6.60 10.86
CA ASN A 79 -18.53 8.03 11.17
C ASN A 79 -19.57 8.86 10.40
N ALA A 80 -19.86 8.52 9.14
CA ALA A 80 -20.91 9.15 8.36
C ALA A 80 -22.31 8.88 8.94
N LEU A 81 -22.56 7.66 9.45
CA LEU A 81 -23.82 7.30 10.10
C LEU A 81 -24.04 8.10 11.39
N VAL A 82 -23.00 8.20 12.24
CA VAL A 82 -23.02 8.98 13.49
C VAL A 82 -23.26 10.47 13.20
N ALA A 83 -22.67 11.00 12.12
CA ALA A 83 -22.90 12.39 11.72
C ALA A 83 -24.36 12.64 11.29
N ILE A 84 -24.97 11.71 10.56
CA ILE A 84 -26.38 11.80 10.14
C ILE A 84 -27.32 11.71 11.36
N GLU A 85 -27.04 10.82 12.30
CA GLU A 85 -27.84 10.65 13.53
C GLU A 85 -27.80 11.91 14.41
N LYS A 86 -26.64 12.57 14.48
CA LYS A 86 -26.47 13.85 15.16
C LYS A 86 -27.23 15.01 14.48
N MET A 87 -27.35 14.99 13.15
CA MET A 87 -28.16 15.97 12.42
C MET A 87 -29.66 15.75 12.60
N LEU A 88 -30.11 14.49 12.64
CA LEU A 88 -31.51 14.13 12.86
C LEU A 88 -31.98 14.47 14.28
N SER A 89 -31.16 14.18 15.29
CA SER A 89 -31.47 14.52 16.68
C SER A 89 -31.60 16.02 16.90
N GLY A 90 -30.77 16.83 16.24
CA GLY A 90 -30.87 18.30 16.26
C GLY A 90 -32.07 18.89 15.49
N LEU A 91 -32.84 18.06 14.77
CA LEU A 91 -34.05 18.48 14.05
C LEU A 91 -35.35 18.12 14.80
N SER A 92 -35.24 17.29 15.85
CA SER A 92 -36.34 16.83 16.70
C SER A 92 -36.46 17.59 18.05
N GLU A 93 -35.69 18.66 18.22
CA GLU A 93 -35.89 19.72 19.23
C GLU A 93 -36.34 21.02 18.53
#